data_AF-F7V4B6-F1
#
_entry.id   AF-F7V4B6-F1
#
_cell.length_a   1.000
_cell.length_b   1.000
_cell.length_c   1.000
_cell.angle_alpha   90.00
_cell.angle_beta   90.00
_cell.angle_gamma   90.00
#
_symmetry.space_group_name_H-M   'P 1'
#
loop_
_entity.id
_entity.type
_entity.pdbx_description
1 polymer ?
#
loop_
_entity_poly.entity_id
_entity_poly.type
_entity_poly.pdbx_seq_one_letter_code
_entity_poly.pdbx_strand_id
1 'polypeptide(L)'
;MSFYGKWKVVTKTPMGNTEAIWDVFEENGAPKATIFADDALTDFDSVVIDGDSFIMDVKLKSIIGKMKFHMEGTVDGDTLSGTAKMKMGSSPFEGERITDEAAKAMEEEKAAPAEETAAEEPAGPKRILGISCGRPFGNSELLLREALMGAEEAGAEVEMVRLNEFDIKPCTGCTACMAKLGKGQENLCVQKDDFPVLRDRILWSDAVIISAPIYLIRPIASLLVVTDRIGPWHDVASFEQMGLNKPGSPIDQRLFKQRCAGFISVGGAIRPQYASMGLTLMNDFTYPMHIKVVDQIMVLNSNSSGQAIYHDEKVARVHQLGINVTENACKPEEEMKWCGDFDGTCPVCHGNLMTIDNGDETITCAICGIKGSVTVEDGKIHVDFADDELIHSRLTKEECWIHMQEIMQSFEEFGEIAEEVKAKEQKYRDYQVKIVKP
;
A
#
# COMPACT_ATOMS: atom_id res chain seq x y z
N MET A 1 -16.00 7.83 -45.64
CA MET A 1 -14.66 7.52 -45.09
C MET A 1 -14.25 8.57 -44.06
N SER A 2 -15.18 9.00 -43.21
CA SER A 2 -14.94 9.96 -42.13
C SER A 2 -14.33 9.28 -40.91
N PHE A 3 -14.44 7.96 -40.74
CA PHE A 3 -14.02 7.31 -39.49
C PHE A 3 -12.53 6.94 -39.40
N TYR A 4 -11.82 6.78 -40.51
CA TYR A 4 -10.39 6.37 -40.47
C TYR A 4 -9.50 7.49 -39.90
N GLY A 5 -8.49 7.11 -39.12
CA GLY A 5 -7.55 7.99 -38.46
C GLY A 5 -7.44 7.71 -36.95
N LYS A 6 -6.63 8.54 -36.28
CA LYS A 6 -6.45 8.48 -34.82
C LYS A 6 -7.48 9.36 -34.11
N TRP A 7 -8.04 8.83 -33.03
CA TRP A 7 -9.07 9.47 -32.24
C TRP A 7 -8.69 9.45 -30.76
N LYS A 8 -8.84 10.58 -30.09
CA LYS A 8 -8.81 10.64 -28.63
C LYS A 8 -10.23 10.45 -28.12
N VAL A 9 -10.49 9.36 -27.41
CA VAL A 9 -11.83 8.97 -26.95
C VAL A 9 -11.88 8.96 -25.43
N VAL A 10 -12.89 9.62 -24.87
CA VAL A 10 -13.17 9.69 -23.44
C VAL A 10 -14.43 8.91 -23.14
N THR A 11 -14.33 7.88 -22.29
CA THR A 11 -15.47 7.09 -21.83
C THR A 11 -15.86 7.51 -20.42
N LYS A 12 -17.13 7.86 -20.21
CA LYS A 12 -17.65 8.30 -18.91
C LYS A 12 -18.11 7.08 -18.12
N THR A 13 -17.37 6.69 -17.09
CA THR A 13 -17.71 5.55 -16.23
C THR A 13 -18.09 5.99 -14.80
N PRO A 14 -18.82 5.17 -14.01
CA PRO A 14 -19.10 5.46 -12.61
C PRO A 14 -17.85 5.64 -11.73
N MET A 15 -16.70 5.10 -12.15
CA MET A 15 -15.42 5.20 -11.44
C MET A 15 -14.55 6.37 -11.89
N GLY A 16 -15.02 7.16 -12.87
CA GLY A 16 -14.29 8.28 -13.45
C GLY A 16 -14.24 8.21 -14.98
N ASN A 17 -13.76 9.29 -15.60
CA ASN A 17 -13.55 9.32 -17.04
C ASN A 17 -12.25 8.59 -17.38
N THR A 18 -12.31 7.68 -18.36
CA THR A 18 -11.13 7.01 -18.90
C THR A 18 -10.85 7.54 -20.31
N GLU A 19 -9.58 7.78 -20.63
CA GLU A 19 -9.15 8.23 -21.95
C GLU A 19 -8.42 7.11 -22.68
N ALA A 20 -8.69 6.96 -23.98
CA ALA A 20 -8.02 6.00 -24.84
C ALA A 20 -7.78 6.61 -26.22
N ILE A 21 -6.75 6.12 -26.92
CA ILE A 21 -6.51 6.47 -28.32
C ILE A 21 -6.95 5.32 -29.19
N TRP A 22 -7.82 5.59 -30.16
CA TRP A 22 -8.20 4.61 -31.17
C TRP A 22 -7.49 4.95 -32.47
N ASP A 23 -6.81 3.98 -33.08
CA ASP A 23 -6.27 4.12 -34.42
C ASP A 23 -7.07 3.24 -35.36
N VAL A 24 -7.89 3.84 -36.23
CA VAL A 24 -8.76 3.14 -37.16
C VAL A 24 -8.17 3.24 -38.56
N PHE A 25 -7.82 2.12 -39.16
CA PHE A 25 -7.14 2.07 -40.46
C PHE A 25 -7.70 0.97 -41.35
N GLU A 26 -7.38 1.05 -42.64
CA GLU A 26 -7.76 0.03 -43.62
C GLU A 26 -6.59 -0.91 -43.87
N GLU A 27 -6.80 -2.20 -43.70
CA GLU A 27 -5.80 -3.23 -43.99
C GLU A 27 -6.43 -4.30 -44.89
N ASN A 28 -5.81 -4.55 -46.06
CA ASN A 28 -6.30 -5.53 -47.05
C ASN A 28 -7.76 -5.32 -47.50
N GLY A 29 -8.23 -4.08 -47.55
CA GLY A 29 -9.60 -3.73 -47.98
C GLY A 29 -10.67 -3.91 -46.91
N ALA A 30 -10.28 -4.14 -45.64
CA ALA A 30 -11.18 -4.26 -44.51
C ALA A 30 -10.80 -3.26 -43.39
N PRO A 31 -11.78 -2.69 -42.68
CA PRO A 31 -11.50 -1.81 -41.55
C PRO A 31 -10.92 -2.62 -40.38
N LYS A 32 -9.86 -2.08 -39.78
CA LYS A 32 -9.29 -2.53 -38.52
C LYS A 32 -9.14 -1.35 -37.58
N ALA A 33 -9.00 -1.66 -36.30
CA ALA A 33 -8.67 -0.65 -35.32
C ALA A 33 -7.82 -1.25 -34.21
N THR A 34 -7.02 -0.39 -33.60
CA THR A 34 -6.33 -0.68 -32.33
C THR A 34 -6.75 0.33 -31.27
N ILE A 35 -6.75 -0.10 -30.01
CA ILE A 35 -6.93 0.75 -28.85
C ILE A 35 -5.63 0.81 -28.07
N PHE A 36 -5.23 2.02 -27.70
CA PHE A 36 -4.14 2.28 -26.77
C PHE A 36 -4.72 2.93 -25.51
N ALA A 37 -4.62 2.22 -24.38
CA ALA A 37 -5.04 2.66 -23.06
C ALA A 37 -4.12 2.01 -22.01
N ASP A 38 -3.80 2.74 -20.94
CA ASP A 38 -2.96 2.27 -19.82
C ASP A 38 -1.66 1.57 -20.28
N ASP A 39 -0.95 2.19 -21.23
CA ASP A 39 0.30 1.70 -21.84
C ASP A 39 0.22 0.33 -22.55
N ALA A 40 -0.99 -0.19 -22.79
CA ALA A 40 -1.22 -1.41 -23.53
C ALA A 40 -1.86 -1.13 -24.90
N LEU A 41 -1.32 -1.75 -25.95
CA LEU A 41 -1.91 -1.76 -27.30
C LEU A 41 -2.70 -3.06 -27.50
N THR A 42 -3.98 -2.96 -27.85
CA THR A 42 -4.85 -4.11 -28.12
C THR A 42 -5.61 -3.93 -29.43
N ASP A 43 -5.74 -4.99 -30.22
CA ASP A 43 -6.53 -4.99 -31.45
C ASP A 43 -8.03 -5.11 -31.13
N PHE A 44 -8.87 -4.42 -31.90
CA PHE A 44 -10.30 -4.69 -31.88
C PHE A 44 -10.60 -6.05 -32.54
N ASP A 45 -11.45 -6.84 -31.89
CA ASP A 45 -11.92 -8.16 -32.36
C ASP A 45 -12.73 -8.02 -33.67
N SER A 46 -13.50 -6.94 -33.79
CA SER A 46 -14.30 -6.64 -34.98
C SER A 46 -14.48 -5.13 -35.14
N VAL A 47 -14.50 -4.68 -36.40
CA VAL A 47 -14.79 -3.29 -36.78
C VAL A 47 -15.70 -3.34 -38.00
N VAL A 48 -16.87 -2.71 -37.89
CA VAL A 48 -17.83 -2.57 -38.99
C VAL A 48 -18.16 -1.10 -39.12
N ILE A 49 -17.98 -0.55 -40.32
CA ILE A 49 -18.25 0.85 -40.64
C ILE A 49 -19.33 0.88 -41.72
N ASP A 50 -20.43 1.58 -41.46
CA ASP A 50 -21.51 1.81 -42.41
C ASP A 50 -21.84 3.30 -42.47
N GLY A 51 -21.32 3.97 -43.51
CA GLY A 51 -21.41 5.42 -43.64
C GLY A 51 -20.73 6.15 -42.48
N ASP A 52 -21.54 6.86 -41.70
CA ASP A 52 -21.12 7.61 -40.51
C ASP A 52 -21.40 6.85 -39.20
N SER A 53 -21.89 5.61 -39.27
CA SER A 53 -22.10 4.74 -38.11
C SER A 53 -21.02 3.66 -38.03
N PHE A 54 -20.66 3.26 -36.81
CA PHE A 54 -19.71 2.17 -36.59
C PHE A 54 -20.12 1.26 -35.45
N ILE A 55 -19.68 0.01 -35.54
CA ILE A 55 -19.76 -0.99 -34.49
C ILE A 55 -18.39 -1.62 -34.33
N MET A 56 -17.90 -1.67 -33.08
CA MET A 56 -16.59 -2.23 -32.75
C MET A 56 -16.68 -3.11 -31.52
N ASP A 57 -16.05 -4.29 -31.57
CA ASP A 57 -15.89 -5.16 -30.41
C ASP A 57 -14.42 -5.23 -29.99
N VAL A 58 -14.13 -5.20 -28.70
CA VAL A 58 -12.78 -5.46 -28.16
C VAL A 58 -12.84 -6.37 -26.95
N LYS A 59 -11.85 -7.24 -26.82
CA LYS A 59 -11.59 -7.99 -25.59
C LYS A 59 -10.36 -7.46 -24.91
N LEU A 60 -10.55 -6.82 -23.77
CA LEU A 60 -9.45 -6.37 -22.94
C LEU A 60 -9.15 -7.42 -21.86
N LYS A 61 -7.87 -7.69 -21.65
CA LYS A 61 -7.41 -8.51 -20.53
C LYS A 61 -7.39 -7.62 -19.30
N SER A 62 -8.32 -7.86 -18.39
CA SER A 62 -8.35 -7.21 -17.08
C SER A 62 -7.93 -8.20 -16.00
N ILE A 63 -7.66 -7.68 -14.80
CA ILE A 63 -7.27 -8.50 -13.65
C ILE A 63 -8.44 -9.39 -13.16
N ILE A 64 -9.70 -9.03 -13.50
CA ILE A 64 -10.94 -9.79 -13.22
C ILE A 64 -11.27 -10.78 -14.37
N GLY A 65 -10.34 -10.99 -15.31
CA GLY A 65 -10.50 -11.83 -16.48
C GLY A 65 -10.78 -11.05 -17.78
N LYS A 66 -11.24 -11.76 -18.82
CA LYS A 66 -11.45 -11.18 -20.16
C LYS A 66 -12.77 -10.41 -20.21
N MET A 67 -12.72 -9.10 -20.35
CA MET A 67 -13.89 -8.25 -20.54
C MET A 67 -14.13 -8.02 -22.04
N LYS A 68 -15.37 -8.18 -22.49
CA LYS A 68 -15.77 -7.85 -23.87
C LYS A 68 -16.60 -6.58 -23.85
N PHE A 69 -16.18 -5.60 -24.65
CA PHE A 69 -16.91 -4.37 -24.88
C PHE A 69 -17.55 -4.41 -26.27
N HIS A 70 -18.80 -4.00 -26.35
CA HIS A 70 -19.51 -3.79 -27.61
C HIS A 70 -19.79 -2.30 -27.76
N MET A 71 -19.16 -1.66 -28.74
CA MET A 71 -19.18 -0.21 -28.93
C MET A 71 -19.99 0.12 -30.18
N GLU A 72 -20.99 0.98 -30.04
CA GLU A 72 -21.78 1.49 -31.16
C GLU A 72 -21.74 3.02 -31.12
N GLY A 73 -21.57 3.66 -32.27
CA GLY A 73 -21.46 5.11 -32.33
C GLY A 73 -21.59 5.69 -33.73
N THR A 74 -21.53 7.02 -33.78
CA THR A 74 -21.58 7.80 -35.01
C THR A 74 -20.44 8.81 -35.06
N VAL A 75 -20.02 9.13 -36.28
CA VAL A 75 -18.98 10.10 -36.59
C VAL A 75 -19.62 11.32 -37.24
N ASP A 76 -19.30 12.51 -36.75
CA ASP A 76 -19.66 13.77 -37.39
C ASP A 76 -18.40 14.62 -37.55
N GLY A 77 -17.85 14.61 -38.77
CA GLY A 77 -16.60 15.30 -39.11
C GLY A 77 -15.41 14.80 -38.29
N ASP A 78 -14.92 15.67 -37.40
CA ASP A 78 -13.77 15.41 -36.52
C ASP A 78 -14.19 15.04 -35.09
N THR A 79 -15.47 14.72 -34.90
CA THR A 79 -16.01 14.24 -33.62
C THR A 79 -16.67 12.88 -33.78
N LEU A 80 -16.63 12.07 -32.73
CA LEU A 80 -17.39 10.84 -32.63
C LEU A 80 -18.09 10.77 -31.28
N SER A 81 -19.21 10.08 -31.22
CA SER A 81 -19.89 9.79 -29.97
C SER A 81 -20.63 8.46 -30.05
N GLY A 82 -20.87 7.84 -28.90
CA GLY A 82 -21.54 6.55 -28.87
C GLY A 82 -21.65 5.97 -27.48
N THR A 83 -21.95 4.67 -27.45
CA THR A 83 -22.16 3.92 -26.21
C THR A 83 -21.32 2.65 -26.21
N ALA A 84 -20.55 2.46 -25.14
CA ALA A 84 -19.85 1.23 -24.83
C ALA A 84 -20.75 0.35 -23.95
N LYS A 85 -21.21 -0.79 -24.47
CA LYS A 85 -22.03 -1.77 -23.75
C LYS A 85 -21.15 -2.88 -23.19
N MET A 86 -21.43 -3.23 -21.93
CA MET A 86 -20.85 -4.34 -21.19
C MET A 86 -21.97 -5.21 -20.62
N LYS A 87 -21.62 -6.38 -20.04
CA LYS A 87 -22.62 -7.27 -19.41
C LYS A 87 -23.42 -6.61 -18.27
N MET A 88 -22.86 -5.62 -17.57
CA MET A 88 -23.46 -5.01 -16.37
C MET A 88 -23.85 -3.52 -16.55
N GLY A 89 -23.88 -3.00 -17.78
CA GLY A 89 -24.28 -1.62 -18.02
C GLY A 89 -23.75 -1.04 -19.32
N SER A 90 -24.06 0.24 -19.55
CA SER A 90 -23.62 1.00 -20.73
C SER A 90 -23.01 2.32 -20.31
N SER A 91 -21.88 2.69 -20.90
CA SER A 91 -21.21 3.97 -20.65
C SER A 91 -21.14 4.79 -21.94
N PRO A 92 -21.53 6.08 -21.92
CA PRO A 92 -21.37 6.93 -23.09
C PRO A 92 -19.89 7.29 -23.29
N PHE A 93 -19.49 7.44 -24.55
CA PHE A 93 -18.18 7.95 -24.91
C PHE A 93 -18.32 9.08 -25.94
N GLU A 94 -17.35 9.98 -25.91
CA GLU A 94 -17.17 11.08 -26.85
C GLU A 94 -15.70 11.09 -27.29
N GLY A 95 -15.43 11.45 -28.54
CA GLY A 95 -14.06 11.50 -29.04
C GLY A 95 -13.86 12.56 -30.10
N GLU A 96 -12.60 12.99 -30.22
CA GLU A 96 -12.15 14.00 -31.17
C GLU A 96 -10.99 13.46 -31.99
N ARG A 97 -10.93 13.84 -33.27
CA ARG A 97 -9.85 13.42 -34.18
C ARG A 97 -8.54 14.08 -33.78
N ILE A 98 -7.47 13.28 -33.76
CA ILE A 98 -6.11 13.76 -33.56
C ILE A 98 -5.55 14.19 -34.92
N THR A 99 -5.12 15.45 -35.05
CA THR A 99 -4.45 15.94 -36.26
C THR A 99 -3.03 15.37 -36.39
N ASP A 100 -2.48 15.32 -37.60
CA ASP A 100 -1.13 14.77 -37.87
C ASP A 100 -0.02 15.49 -37.07
N GLU A 101 -0.20 16.77 -36.73
CA GLU A 101 0.73 17.54 -35.89
C GLU A 101 0.65 17.12 -34.40
N ALA A 102 -0.55 16.83 -33.89
CA ALA A 102 -0.74 16.31 -32.54
C ALA A 102 -0.27 14.84 -32.43
N ALA A 103 -0.47 14.03 -33.48
CA ALA A 103 0.02 12.65 -33.53
C ALA A 103 1.56 12.56 -33.48
N LYS A 104 2.27 13.49 -34.14
CA LYS A 104 3.74 13.62 -34.05
C LYS A 104 4.23 14.08 -32.68
N ALA A 105 3.58 15.07 -32.08
CA ALA A 105 3.94 15.54 -30.74
C ALA A 105 3.83 14.41 -29.68
N MET A 106 2.82 13.54 -29.81
CA MET A 106 2.63 12.40 -28.92
C MET A 106 3.59 11.23 -29.19
N GLU A 107 4.07 11.04 -30.43
CA GLU A 107 5.12 10.06 -30.75
C GLU A 107 6.50 10.52 -30.26
N GLU A 108 6.78 11.83 -30.27
CA GLU A 108 8.00 12.43 -29.71
C GLU A 108 7.99 12.43 -28.17
N GLU A 109 6.83 12.63 -27.54
CA GLU A 109 6.63 12.50 -26.08
C GLU A 109 6.76 11.03 -25.59
N LYS A 110 6.40 10.05 -26.43
CA LYS A 110 6.57 8.61 -26.17
C LYS A 110 7.98 8.07 -26.43
N ALA A 111 8.78 8.74 -27.26
CA ALA A 111 10.17 8.36 -27.54
C ALA A 111 11.17 8.97 -26.56
N ALA A 112 10.75 9.97 -25.79
CA ALA A 112 11.48 10.39 -24.61
C ALA A 112 11.35 9.28 -23.54
N PRO A 113 12.46 8.78 -22.95
CA PRO A 113 12.34 8.04 -21.70
C PRO A 113 11.55 8.92 -20.73
N ALA A 114 10.69 8.33 -19.92
CA ALA A 114 10.08 9.03 -18.79
C ALA A 114 11.22 9.49 -17.86
N GLU A 115 11.81 10.64 -18.17
CA GLU A 115 12.58 11.40 -17.21
C GLU A 115 11.56 11.90 -16.20
N GLU A 116 11.53 11.18 -15.10
CA GLU A 116 10.96 11.58 -13.82
C GLU A 116 11.61 12.91 -13.41
N THR A 117 11.15 14.01 -14.01
CA THR A 117 11.61 15.36 -13.67
C THR A 117 10.84 15.85 -12.44
N ALA A 118 11.01 15.14 -11.33
CA ALA A 118 11.10 15.84 -10.07
C ALA A 118 12.40 16.64 -10.16
N ALA A 119 12.30 17.94 -10.41
CA ALA A 119 13.44 18.83 -10.27
C ALA A 119 14.06 18.56 -8.89
N GLU A 120 15.27 18.01 -8.86
CA GLU A 120 16.05 17.85 -7.63
C GLU A 120 16.34 19.25 -7.08
N GLU A 121 15.44 19.73 -6.23
CA GLU A 121 15.82 20.70 -5.22
C GLU A 121 17.03 20.10 -4.47
N PRO A 122 18.08 20.89 -4.18
CA PRO A 122 19.26 20.39 -3.49
C PRO A 122 18.79 19.66 -2.22
N ALA A 123 19.07 18.36 -2.14
CA ALA A 123 18.53 17.49 -1.10
C ALA A 123 18.84 18.11 0.27
N GLY A 124 17.78 18.61 0.93
CA GLY A 124 17.86 19.00 2.33
C GLY A 124 18.34 17.80 3.18
N PRO A 125 18.72 18.03 4.44
CA PRO A 125 19.08 16.92 5.32
C PRO A 125 17.96 15.88 5.35
N LYS A 126 18.33 14.59 5.33
CA LYS A 126 17.40 13.46 5.46
C LYS A 126 16.60 13.62 6.75
N ARG A 127 15.29 13.40 6.73
CA ARG A 127 14.42 13.62 7.88
C ARG A 127 14.04 12.32 8.54
N ILE A 128 14.40 12.16 9.81
CA ILE A 128 14.13 10.94 10.58
C ILE A 128 13.19 11.27 11.73
N LEU A 129 12.04 10.58 11.76
CA LEU A 129 11.09 10.68 12.87
C LEU A 129 11.29 9.53 13.85
N GLY A 130 11.64 9.85 15.09
CA GLY A 130 11.58 8.92 16.21
C GLY A 130 10.18 8.88 16.84
N ILE A 131 9.58 7.71 17.00
CA ILE A 131 8.33 7.51 17.73
C ILE A 131 8.62 6.72 19.00
N SER A 132 8.59 7.39 20.16
CA SER A 132 8.72 6.75 21.46
C SER A 132 7.36 6.34 22.01
N CYS A 133 7.14 5.04 22.18
CA CYS A 133 5.95 4.51 22.84
C CYS A 133 6.19 4.21 24.33
N GLY A 134 7.34 4.59 24.87
CA GLY A 134 7.73 4.37 26.27
C GLY A 134 7.32 5.51 27.22
N ARG A 135 7.72 5.35 28.49
CA ARG A 135 7.67 6.46 29.46
C ARG A 135 8.75 7.50 29.11
N PRO A 136 8.52 8.79 29.43
CA PRO A 136 9.56 9.81 29.36
C PRO A 136 10.85 9.36 30.07
N PHE A 137 11.97 9.39 29.35
CA PHE A 137 13.28 8.92 29.83
C PHE A 137 13.29 7.48 30.40
N GLY A 138 12.35 6.64 29.97
CA GLY A 138 12.40 5.19 30.19
C GLY A 138 13.31 4.48 29.18
N ASN A 139 13.41 3.16 29.29
CA ASN A 139 14.29 2.36 28.43
C ASN A 139 14.05 2.60 26.93
N SER A 140 12.80 2.57 26.47
CA SER A 140 12.47 2.80 25.05
C SER A 140 12.81 4.21 24.57
N GLU A 141 12.58 5.26 25.37
CA GLU A 141 12.97 6.61 24.96
C GLU A 141 14.49 6.78 24.94
N LEU A 142 15.21 6.25 25.94
CA LEU A 142 16.66 6.36 26.00
C LEU A 142 17.32 5.65 24.81
N LEU A 143 16.85 4.45 24.47
CA LEU A 143 17.35 3.73 23.29
C LEU A 143 16.93 4.44 21.99
N LEU A 144 15.72 4.98 21.89
CA LEU A 144 15.34 5.76 20.71
C LEU A 144 16.24 6.98 20.54
N ARG A 145 16.55 7.70 21.62
CA ARG A 145 17.48 8.84 21.58
C ARG A 145 18.87 8.41 21.11
N GLU A 146 19.36 7.25 21.54
CA GLU A 146 20.63 6.70 21.04
C GLU A 146 20.60 6.44 19.53
N ALA A 147 19.53 5.85 19.02
CA ALA A 147 19.37 5.67 17.57
C ALA A 147 19.28 7.00 16.83
N LEU A 148 18.60 8.01 17.39
CA LEU A 148 18.53 9.34 16.80
C LEU A 148 19.91 10.04 16.81
N MET A 149 20.74 9.84 17.83
CA MET A 149 22.13 10.33 17.84
C MET A 149 22.93 9.71 16.68
N GLY A 150 22.81 8.40 16.45
CA GLY A 150 23.44 7.75 15.29
C GLY A 150 22.91 8.26 13.95
N ALA A 151 21.61 8.60 13.88
CA ALA A 151 21.04 9.22 12.69
C ALA A 151 21.58 10.65 12.44
N GLU A 152 21.71 11.48 13.48
CA GLU A 152 22.32 12.81 13.40
C GLU A 152 23.78 12.74 12.96
N GLU A 153 24.55 11.78 13.49
CA GLU A 153 25.94 11.53 13.08
C GLU A 153 26.07 11.15 11.59
N ALA A 154 25.08 10.43 11.06
CA ALA A 154 24.96 10.10 9.63
C ALA A 154 24.40 11.26 8.77
N GLY A 155 24.21 12.45 9.35
CA GLY A 155 23.84 13.69 8.65
C GLY A 155 22.33 13.94 8.53
N ALA A 156 21.51 13.28 9.34
CA ALA A 156 20.06 13.47 9.32
C ALA A 156 19.58 14.63 10.22
N GLU A 157 18.47 15.25 9.84
CA GLU A 157 17.61 16.06 10.72
C GLU A 157 16.66 15.12 11.46
N VAL A 158 16.62 15.21 12.79
CA VAL A 158 15.82 14.33 13.64
C VAL A 158 14.71 15.06 14.39
N GLU A 159 13.51 14.49 14.40
CA GLU A 159 12.43 14.87 15.32
C GLU A 159 11.99 13.65 16.15
N MET A 160 11.44 13.88 17.35
CA MET A 160 10.91 12.80 18.19
C MET A 160 9.50 13.13 18.70
N VAL A 161 8.60 12.15 18.59
CA VAL A 161 7.27 12.15 19.18
C VAL A 161 7.22 11.19 20.36
N ARG A 162 6.69 11.64 21.49
CA ARG A 162 6.27 10.76 22.59
C ARG A 162 4.82 10.38 22.40
N LEU A 163 4.58 9.17 21.90
CA LEU A 163 3.24 8.72 21.53
C LEU A 163 2.27 8.71 22.73
N ASN A 164 2.76 8.42 23.94
CA ASN A 164 1.93 8.40 25.14
C ASN A 164 1.48 9.79 25.62
N GLU A 165 2.00 10.87 25.03
CA GLU A 165 1.56 12.24 25.30
C GLU A 165 0.44 12.69 24.33
N PHE A 166 0.14 11.91 23.28
CA PHE A 166 -0.90 12.22 22.31
C PHE A 166 -2.24 11.61 22.76
N ASP A 167 -3.34 12.36 22.63
CA ASP A 167 -4.70 11.80 22.74
C ASP A 167 -5.10 11.25 21.37
N ILE A 168 -4.92 9.94 21.16
CA ILE A 168 -5.35 9.25 19.94
C ILE A 168 -6.38 8.19 20.31
N LYS A 169 -7.56 8.30 19.72
CA LYS A 169 -8.67 7.38 19.98
C LYS A 169 -8.56 6.13 19.10
N PRO A 170 -8.98 4.96 19.58
CA PRO A 170 -9.08 3.75 18.77
C PRO A 170 -9.91 4.00 17.51
N CYS A 171 -9.57 3.29 16.43
CA CYS A 171 -10.42 3.28 15.24
C CYS A 171 -11.79 2.70 15.60
N THR A 172 -12.87 3.36 15.16
CA THR A 172 -14.24 2.90 15.41
C THR A 172 -14.79 2.01 14.30
N GLY A 173 -14.02 1.78 13.23
CA GLY A 173 -14.48 1.03 12.06
C GLY A 173 -15.62 1.71 11.30
N CYS A 174 -15.81 3.02 11.46
CA CYS A 174 -16.95 3.74 10.86
C CYS A 174 -16.89 3.92 9.33
N THR A 175 -15.80 3.50 8.69
CA THR A 175 -15.53 3.58 7.24
C THR A 175 -15.66 4.96 6.58
N ALA A 176 -15.80 6.04 7.37
CA ALA A 176 -16.02 7.38 6.85
C ALA A 176 -14.88 7.91 5.96
N CYS A 177 -13.62 7.54 6.25
CA CYS A 177 -12.47 7.89 5.40
C CYS A 177 -12.59 7.31 3.99
N MET A 178 -12.95 6.03 3.89
CA MET A 178 -13.17 5.35 2.61
C MET A 178 -14.42 5.86 1.89
N ALA A 179 -15.52 6.09 2.62
CA ALA A 179 -16.76 6.61 2.05
C ALA A 179 -16.61 8.03 1.48
N LYS A 180 -15.73 8.87 2.06
CA LYS A 180 -15.37 10.17 1.50
C LYS A 180 -14.53 10.01 0.23
N LEU A 181 -13.56 9.11 0.25
CA LEU A 181 -12.71 8.84 -0.92
C LEU A 181 -13.55 8.39 -2.12
N GLY A 182 -14.49 7.47 -1.93
CA GLY A 182 -15.41 7.02 -2.98
C GLY A 182 -16.34 8.12 -3.52
N LYS A 183 -16.41 9.29 -2.86
CA LYS A 183 -17.12 10.50 -3.34
C LYS A 183 -16.17 11.53 -3.96
N GLY A 184 -14.90 11.17 -4.19
CA GLY A 184 -13.87 12.08 -4.69
C GLY A 184 -13.44 13.16 -3.69
N GLN A 185 -13.66 12.94 -2.38
CA GLN A 185 -13.33 13.89 -1.32
C GLN A 185 -12.09 13.45 -0.56
N GLU A 186 -11.44 14.40 0.12
CA GLU A 186 -10.34 14.11 1.03
C GLU A 186 -10.73 13.05 2.07
N ASN A 187 -9.89 12.01 2.20
CA ASN A 187 -10.18 10.83 3.00
C ASN A 187 -9.78 10.97 4.48
N LEU A 188 -9.63 12.21 4.97
CA LEU A 188 -9.23 12.49 6.35
C LEU A 188 -10.23 11.91 7.37
N CYS A 189 -9.68 11.30 8.41
CA CYS A 189 -10.43 10.72 9.53
C CYS A 189 -11.34 11.78 10.18
N VAL A 190 -12.56 11.37 10.54
CA VAL A 190 -13.57 12.25 11.16
C VAL A 190 -13.38 12.44 12.67
N GLN A 191 -12.53 11.63 13.31
CA GLN A 191 -12.26 11.73 14.73
C GLN A 191 -11.49 13.01 15.05
N LYS A 192 -11.90 13.71 16.12
CA LYS A 192 -11.21 14.90 16.64
C LYS A 192 -10.28 14.48 17.77
N ASP A 193 -9.02 14.30 17.42
CA ASP A 193 -7.93 13.84 18.27
C ASP A 193 -6.58 14.20 17.64
N ASP A 194 -5.46 13.78 18.24
CA ASP A 194 -4.11 14.21 17.84
C ASP A 194 -3.51 13.39 16.69
N PHE A 195 -4.24 12.41 16.15
CA PHE A 195 -3.75 11.58 15.04
C PHE A 195 -3.32 12.38 13.81
N PRO A 196 -4.02 13.46 13.37
CA PRO A 196 -3.58 14.26 12.24
C PRO A 196 -2.19 14.88 12.43
N VAL A 197 -1.82 15.24 13.66
CA VAL A 197 -0.49 15.79 13.99
C VAL A 197 0.58 14.71 13.82
N LEU A 198 0.34 13.51 14.36
CA LEU A 198 1.25 12.37 14.19
C LEU A 198 1.40 12.00 12.71
N ARG A 199 0.28 11.93 11.97
CA ARG A 199 0.28 11.65 10.52
C ARG A 199 1.11 12.68 9.77
N ASP A 200 0.94 13.97 10.04
CA ASP A 200 1.71 15.01 9.37
C ASP A 200 3.22 14.83 9.58
N ARG A 201 3.64 14.44 10.78
CA ARG A 201 5.05 14.15 11.08
C ARG A 201 5.57 12.90 10.40
N ILE A 202 4.76 11.84 10.32
CA ILE A 202 5.11 10.65 9.52
C ILE A 202 5.32 11.06 8.05
N LEU A 203 4.41 11.87 7.50
CA LEU A 203 4.49 12.30 6.10
C LEU A 203 5.65 13.28 5.82
N TRP A 204 6.08 14.06 6.81
CA TRP A 204 7.27 14.91 6.73
C TRP A 204 8.57 14.09 6.61
N SER A 205 8.66 12.96 7.30
CA SER A 205 9.87 12.15 7.38
C SER A 205 10.20 11.38 6.09
N ASP A 206 11.48 11.05 5.94
CA ASP A 206 12.04 10.12 4.95
C ASP A 206 12.27 8.72 5.54
N ALA A 207 12.38 8.63 6.87
CA ALA A 207 12.36 7.37 7.61
C ALA A 207 11.78 7.52 9.02
N VAL A 208 11.33 6.39 9.57
CA VAL A 208 10.74 6.34 10.92
C VAL A 208 11.48 5.32 11.80
N ILE A 209 11.88 5.70 13.01
CA ILE A 209 12.40 4.79 14.02
C ILE A 209 11.37 4.67 15.15
N ILE A 210 10.84 3.46 15.40
CA ILE A 210 9.86 3.24 16.46
C ILE A 210 10.54 2.50 17.61
N SER A 211 10.40 3.01 18.83
CA SER A 211 10.79 2.28 20.03
C SER A 211 9.61 2.04 20.96
N ALA A 212 9.32 0.77 21.24
CA ALA A 212 8.18 0.36 22.03
C ALA A 212 8.55 -0.60 23.16
N PRO A 213 7.99 -0.42 24.38
CA PRO A 213 8.11 -1.43 25.42
C PRO A 213 7.19 -2.62 25.11
N ILE A 214 7.61 -3.80 25.53
CA ILE A 214 6.81 -5.01 25.50
C ILE A 214 5.96 -5.10 26.76
N TYR A 215 4.65 -5.19 26.59
CA TYR A 215 3.69 -5.52 27.64
C TYR A 215 3.01 -6.85 27.32
N LEU A 216 3.05 -7.76 28.30
CA LEU A 216 2.78 -9.20 28.12
C LEU A 216 3.80 -9.82 27.16
N ILE A 217 3.51 -9.84 25.85
CA ILE A 217 4.37 -10.42 24.80
C ILE A 217 4.44 -9.58 23.52
N ARG A 218 3.78 -8.40 23.51
CA ARG A 218 3.56 -7.54 22.35
C ARG A 218 3.88 -6.07 22.67
N PRO A 219 4.03 -5.18 21.67
CA PRO A 219 4.16 -3.76 21.91
C PRO A 219 2.95 -3.18 22.68
N ILE A 220 3.20 -2.07 23.35
CA ILE A 220 2.19 -1.29 24.07
C ILE A 220 0.96 -0.97 23.21
N ALA A 221 -0.22 -0.96 23.85
CA ALA A 221 -1.50 -0.75 23.18
C ALA A 221 -1.63 0.59 22.45
N SER A 222 -0.94 1.66 22.89
CA SER A 222 -0.98 2.97 22.21
C SER A 222 -0.39 2.90 20.80
N LEU A 223 0.63 2.07 20.57
CA LEU A 223 1.14 1.82 19.21
C LEU A 223 0.09 1.08 18.37
N LEU A 224 -0.60 0.08 18.94
CA LEU A 224 -1.64 -0.64 18.20
C LEU A 224 -2.83 0.25 17.85
N VAL A 225 -3.17 1.22 18.71
CA VAL A 225 -4.19 2.22 18.37
C VAL A 225 -3.77 3.06 17.17
N VAL A 226 -2.47 3.36 17.02
CA VAL A 226 -1.95 4.04 15.82
C VAL A 226 -2.01 3.13 14.60
N THR A 227 -1.63 1.86 14.71
CA THR A 227 -1.71 0.91 13.59
C THR A 227 -3.16 0.69 13.15
N ASP A 228 -4.13 0.61 14.07
CA ASP A 228 -5.56 0.55 13.72
C ASP A 228 -6.06 1.80 12.97
N ARG A 229 -5.36 2.93 13.13
CA ARG A 229 -5.67 4.21 12.47
C ARG A 229 -4.93 4.41 11.16
N ILE A 230 -3.86 3.64 10.91
CA ILE A 230 -3.14 3.57 9.63
C ILE A 230 -3.64 2.32 8.90
N GLY A 231 -4.54 2.49 7.95
CA GLY A 231 -5.25 1.34 7.34
C GLY A 231 -5.54 1.57 5.86
N PRO A 232 -6.67 1.07 5.33
CA PRO A 232 -7.00 1.16 3.90
C PRO A 232 -7.02 2.59 3.33
N TRP A 233 -7.15 3.61 4.18
CA TRP A 233 -7.12 5.02 3.77
C TRP A 233 -5.70 5.62 3.68
N HIS A 234 -4.68 4.81 3.96
CA HIS A 234 -3.26 5.10 3.74
C HIS A 234 -2.60 4.12 2.77
N ASP A 235 -3.39 3.23 2.17
CA ASP A 235 -2.92 2.16 1.30
C ASP A 235 -2.40 2.72 -0.03
N VAL A 236 -1.07 2.85 -0.15
CA VAL A 236 -0.47 3.45 -1.34
C VAL A 236 -0.60 2.55 -2.57
N ALA A 237 -0.58 1.22 -2.41
CA ALA A 237 -0.75 0.30 -3.53
C ALA A 237 -2.13 0.48 -4.18
N SER A 238 -3.18 0.51 -3.36
CA SER A 238 -4.55 0.73 -3.81
C SER A 238 -4.71 2.10 -4.47
N PHE A 239 -4.10 3.15 -3.91
CA PHE A 239 -4.21 4.50 -4.47
C PHE A 239 -3.47 4.67 -5.78
N GLU A 240 -2.30 4.05 -5.95
CA GLU A 240 -1.58 4.02 -7.23
C GLU A 240 -2.41 3.33 -8.31
N GLN A 241 -2.98 2.16 -8.01
CA GLN A 241 -3.83 1.42 -8.94
C GLN A 241 -5.11 2.17 -9.32
N MET A 242 -5.62 3.02 -8.42
CA MET A 242 -6.76 3.92 -8.70
C MET A 242 -6.35 5.22 -9.43
N GLY A 243 -5.07 5.41 -9.75
CA GLY A 243 -4.56 6.62 -10.40
C GLY A 243 -4.67 7.88 -9.54
N LEU A 244 -4.58 7.74 -8.21
CA LEU A 244 -4.69 8.81 -7.22
C LEU A 244 -3.33 9.40 -6.80
N ASN A 245 -2.24 8.89 -7.38
CA ASN A 245 -0.84 9.33 -7.22
C ASN A 245 -0.47 10.49 -8.16
N LYS A 246 -1.44 11.38 -8.45
CA LYS A 246 -1.26 12.53 -9.36
C LYS A 246 -1.70 13.84 -8.72
N PRO A 247 -1.11 14.97 -9.12
CA PRO A 247 -1.55 16.29 -8.67
C PRO A 247 -3.06 16.50 -8.87
N GLY A 248 -3.73 17.11 -7.89
CA GLY A 248 -5.17 17.36 -7.91
C GLY A 248 -6.04 16.21 -7.42
N SER A 249 -5.45 15.05 -7.09
CA SER A 249 -6.13 13.97 -6.37
C SER A 249 -6.53 14.40 -4.95
N PRO A 250 -7.63 13.85 -4.38
CA PRO A 250 -8.03 14.09 -2.99
C PRO A 250 -7.10 13.47 -1.94
N ILE A 251 -6.03 12.78 -2.36
CA ILE A 251 -5.04 12.16 -1.48
C ILE A 251 -3.85 13.11 -1.27
N ASP A 252 -3.35 13.17 -0.03
CA ASP A 252 -2.11 13.87 0.32
C ASP A 252 -0.92 13.20 -0.39
N GLN A 253 -0.35 13.88 -1.39
CA GLN A 253 0.67 13.31 -2.26
C GLN A 253 1.97 12.95 -1.53
N ARG A 254 2.21 13.49 -0.32
CA ARG A 254 3.36 13.07 0.51
C ARG A 254 3.29 11.61 0.93
N LEU A 255 2.13 10.98 0.86
CA LEU A 255 1.94 9.56 1.19
C LEU A 255 2.80 8.65 0.30
N PHE A 256 2.90 8.95 -1.00
CA PHE A 256 3.62 8.14 -1.99
C PHE A 256 5.14 8.25 -1.91
N LYS A 257 5.68 9.10 -1.03
CA LYS A 257 7.12 9.12 -0.77
C LYS A 257 7.54 7.76 -0.20
N GLN A 258 8.47 7.09 -0.87
CA GLN A 258 9.08 5.87 -0.36
C GLN A 258 9.85 6.16 0.93
N ARG A 259 9.61 5.35 1.98
CA ARG A 259 10.26 5.50 3.29
C ARG A 259 10.84 4.17 3.74
N CYS A 260 11.81 4.25 4.64
CA CYS A 260 12.27 3.09 5.40
C CYS A 260 11.94 3.22 6.90
N ALA A 261 12.05 2.11 7.62
CA ALA A 261 11.84 2.07 9.06
C ALA A 261 12.89 1.25 9.81
N GLY A 262 13.08 1.60 11.08
CA GLY A 262 13.82 0.83 12.07
C GLY A 262 13.01 0.58 13.34
N PHE A 263 13.14 -0.61 13.94
CA PHE A 263 12.37 -0.95 15.15
C PHE A 263 13.25 -1.30 16.35
N ILE A 264 12.87 -0.79 17.53
CA ILE A 264 13.51 -1.08 18.81
C ILE A 264 12.43 -1.61 19.77
N SER A 265 12.38 -2.93 19.94
CA SER A 265 11.44 -3.59 20.86
C SER A 265 12.12 -3.87 22.20
N VAL A 266 11.55 -3.38 23.31
CA VAL A 266 12.21 -3.37 24.62
C VAL A 266 11.48 -4.24 25.64
N GLY A 267 12.12 -5.33 26.06
CA GLY A 267 11.57 -6.32 27.00
C GLY A 267 12.30 -6.34 28.34
N GLY A 268 11.52 -6.46 29.42
CA GLY A 268 12.07 -6.65 30.77
C GLY A 268 12.61 -8.07 31.01
N ALA A 269 12.03 -9.07 30.35
CA ALA A 269 12.42 -10.46 30.49
C ALA A 269 13.79 -10.73 29.85
N ILE A 270 14.52 -11.70 30.39
CA ILE A 270 15.76 -12.23 29.77
C ILE A 270 15.42 -13.25 28.69
N ARG A 271 14.33 -14.02 28.86
CA ARG A 271 13.98 -15.10 27.94
C ARG A 271 13.17 -14.57 26.74
N PRO A 272 13.60 -14.80 25.49
CA PRO A 272 12.96 -14.22 24.29
C PRO A 272 11.49 -14.58 24.07
N GLN A 273 11.00 -15.71 24.60
CA GLN A 273 9.60 -16.12 24.42
C GLN A 273 8.60 -15.13 25.05
N TYR A 274 9.02 -14.31 26.00
CA TYR A 274 8.18 -13.25 26.57
C TYR A 274 8.19 -11.96 25.72
N ALA A 275 8.84 -12.00 24.56
CA ALA A 275 8.99 -10.91 23.63
C ALA A 275 8.62 -11.31 22.19
N SER A 276 8.04 -12.51 22.01
CA SER A 276 7.90 -13.17 20.70
C SER A 276 7.06 -12.41 19.69
N MET A 277 6.12 -11.56 20.14
CA MET A 277 5.29 -10.74 19.24
C MET A 277 5.72 -9.26 19.22
N GLY A 278 6.83 -8.90 19.88
CA GLY A 278 7.31 -7.53 20.01
C GLY A 278 7.58 -6.87 18.66
N LEU A 279 8.66 -7.28 18.00
CA LEU A 279 9.05 -6.79 16.67
C LEU A 279 7.99 -7.13 15.60
N THR A 280 7.42 -8.32 15.70
CA THR A 280 6.43 -8.84 14.75
C THR A 280 5.24 -7.88 14.60
N LEU A 281 4.60 -7.46 15.69
CA LEU A 281 3.46 -6.53 15.62
C LEU A 281 3.85 -5.07 15.36
N MET A 282 5.13 -4.71 15.43
CA MET A 282 5.58 -3.37 15.02
C MET A 282 5.56 -3.21 13.49
N ASN A 283 5.65 -4.32 12.73
CA ASN A 283 5.54 -4.31 11.28
C ASN A 283 4.14 -3.87 10.79
N ASP A 284 3.10 -4.01 11.62
CA ASP A 284 1.74 -3.55 11.26
C ASP A 284 1.69 -2.04 10.99
N PHE A 285 2.63 -1.27 11.53
CA PHE A 285 2.74 0.18 11.27
C PHE A 285 3.11 0.51 9.82
N THR A 286 3.88 -0.35 9.16
CA THR A 286 4.50 -0.01 7.88
C THR A 286 3.70 -0.43 6.67
N TYR A 287 2.83 -1.44 6.85
CA TYR A 287 2.14 -2.13 5.76
C TYR A 287 1.35 -1.19 4.82
N PRO A 288 0.38 -0.37 5.26
CA PRO A 288 -0.44 0.40 4.32
C PRO A 288 0.36 1.44 3.53
N MET A 289 1.38 2.03 4.14
CA MET A 289 2.22 3.04 3.49
C MET A 289 3.44 2.45 2.76
N HIS A 290 3.56 1.11 2.70
CA HIS A 290 4.69 0.40 2.10
C HIS A 290 6.06 0.90 2.58
N ILE A 291 6.18 1.12 3.89
CA ILE A 291 7.45 1.55 4.49
C ILE A 291 8.36 0.32 4.66
N LYS A 292 9.53 0.33 4.03
CA LYS A 292 10.43 -0.83 4.07
C LYS A 292 11.24 -0.88 5.36
N VAL A 293 11.14 -1.97 6.11
CA VAL A 293 11.93 -2.16 7.34
C VAL A 293 13.35 -2.56 6.95
N VAL A 294 14.34 -1.76 7.38
CA VAL A 294 15.76 -1.98 7.03
C VAL A 294 16.60 -2.48 8.20
N ASP A 295 16.13 -2.30 9.43
CA ASP A 295 16.83 -2.78 10.62
C ASP A 295 15.86 -2.94 11.80
N GLN A 296 16.09 -3.91 12.67
CA GLN A 296 15.34 -4.04 13.91
C GLN A 296 16.15 -4.73 15.01
N ILE A 297 15.85 -4.40 16.27
CA ILE A 297 16.50 -4.98 17.43
C ILE A 297 15.52 -5.28 18.57
N MET A 298 15.70 -6.44 19.19
CA MET A 298 15.04 -6.84 20.43
C MET A 298 15.96 -6.61 21.64
N VAL A 299 15.70 -5.60 22.45
CA VAL A 299 16.47 -5.29 23.65
C VAL A 299 15.83 -5.93 24.89
N LEU A 300 16.40 -7.04 25.34
CA LEU A 300 15.95 -7.79 26.52
C LEU A 300 16.69 -7.40 27.81
N ASN A 301 16.25 -7.93 28.95
CA ASN A 301 16.81 -7.66 30.28
C ASN A 301 16.73 -6.19 30.71
N SER A 302 15.64 -5.50 30.37
CA SER A 302 15.47 -4.06 30.63
C SER A 302 14.22 -3.79 31.47
N ASN A 303 14.15 -4.37 32.68
CA ASN A 303 12.95 -4.29 33.54
C ASN A 303 12.85 -2.94 34.27
N SER A 304 13.98 -2.39 34.70
CA SER A 304 14.04 -1.17 35.49
C SER A 304 14.28 0.03 34.59
N SER A 305 13.75 1.20 34.95
CA SER A 305 13.91 2.41 34.15
C SER A 305 15.38 2.79 34.01
N GLY A 306 15.84 3.04 32.79
CA GLY A 306 17.25 3.33 32.50
C GLY A 306 18.18 2.12 32.49
N GLN A 307 17.69 0.91 32.78
CA GLN A 307 18.53 -0.29 32.76
C GLN A 307 19.06 -0.63 31.37
N ALA A 308 18.31 -0.31 30.32
CA ALA A 308 18.70 -0.67 28.95
C ALA A 308 20.04 -0.06 28.53
N ILE A 309 20.36 1.15 29.00
CA ILE A 309 21.60 1.86 28.67
C ILE A 309 22.82 1.42 29.48
N TYR A 310 22.66 0.49 30.43
CA TYR A 310 23.80 -0.13 31.13
C TYR A 310 24.56 -1.12 30.23
N HIS A 311 23.91 -1.60 29.18
CA HIS A 311 24.44 -2.60 28.27
C HIS A 311 25.07 -1.92 27.05
N ASP A 312 26.33 -1.52 27.14
CA ASP A 312 27.06 -0.79 26.09
C ASP A 312 26.96 -1.48 24.71
N GLU A 313 26.97 -2.81 24.68
CA GLU A 313 26.83 -3.58 23.44
C GLU A 313 25.48 -3.37 22.76
N LYS A 314 24.40 -3.24 23.54
CA LYS A 314 23.05 -3.00 23.04
C LYS A 314 22.86 -1.54 22.63
N VAL A 315 23.45 -0.62 23.38
CA VAL A 315 23.47 0.81 23.07
C VAL A 315 24.18 1.04 21.74
N ALA A 316 25.39 0.48 21.56
CA ALA A 316 26.13 0.58 20.30
C ALA A 316 25.36 -0.02 19.11
N ARG A 317 24.65 -1.14 19.32
CA ARG A 317 23.83 -1.73 18.25
C ARG A 317 22.63 -0.86 17.87
N VAL A 318 21.99 -0.24 18.86
CA VAL A 318 20.89 0.71 18.65
C VAL A 318 21.38 1.99 17.97
N HIS A 319 22.56 2.47 18.32
CA HIS A 319 23.22 3.57 17.62
C HIS A 319 23.42 3.25 16.13
N GLN A 320 23.98 2.06 15.84
CA GLN A 320 24.17 1.60 14.46
C GLN A 320 22.84 1.46 13.70
N LEU A 321 21.74 1.08 14.37
CA LEU A 321 20.41 1.06 13.76
C LEU A 321 20.01 2.45 13.24
N GLY A 322 20.31 3.50 13.98
CA GLY A 322 20.12 4.90 13.54
C GLY A 322 20.87 5.25 12.27
N ILE A 323 22.14 4.84 12.20
CA ILE A 323 23.00 5.00 11.01
C ILE A 323 22.40 4.23 9.83
N ASN A 324 22.09 2.95 10.02
CA ASN A 324 21.55 2.06 8.98
C ASN A 324 20.25 2.61 8.37
N VAL A 325 19.34 3.12 9.22
CA VAL A 325 18.09 3.75 8.76
C VAL A 325 18.40 4.99 7.92
N THR A 326 19.30 5.85 8.39
CA THR A 326 19.69 7.09 7.68
C THR A 326 20.39 6.80 6.35
N GLU A 327 21.24 5.78 6.29
CA GLU A 327 21.90 5.36 5.06
C GLU A 327 20.92 4.82 4.01
N ASN A 328 19.78 4.26 4.43
CA ASN A 328 18.74 3.76 3.53
C ASN A 328 17.64 4.80 3.21
N ALA A 329 17.52 5.86 4.00
CA ALA A 329 16.53 6.91 3.76
C ALA A 329 16.73 7.59 2.39
N CYS A 330 15.61 7.99 1.77
CA CYS A 330 15.52 8.60 0.43
C CYS A 330 15.98 7.72 -0.74
N LYS A 331 16.29 6.43 -0.52
CA LYS A 331 16.59 5.50 -1.63
C LYS A 331 15.30 4.96 -2.26
N PRO A 332 15.34 4.54 -3.53
CA PRO A 332 14.33 3.64 -4.10
C PRO A 332 14.24 2.35 -3.28
N GLU A 333 13.06 1.71 -3.27
CA GLU A 333 12.81 0.52 -2.44
C GLU A 333 13.80 -0.62 -2.76
N GLU A 334 14.14 -0.80 -4.03
CA GLU A 334 15.02 -1.85 -4.54
C GLU A 334 16.47 -1.68 -4.07
N GLU A 335 16.88 -0.44 -3.77
CA GLU A 335 18.21 -0.11 -3.28
C GLU A 335 18.32 -0.19 -1.75
N MET A 336 17.19 -0.21 -1.04
CA MET A 336 17.17 -0.37 0.41
C MET A 336 17.56 -1.78 0.80
N LYS A 337 18.50 -1.90 1.75
CA LYS A 337 19.05 -3.18 2.18
C LYS A 337 18.63 -3.48 3.62
N TRP A 338 18.43 -4.76 3.88
CA TRP A 338 18.43 -5.25 5.25
C TRP A 338 19.82 -5.05 5.88
N CYS A 339 19.85 -4.42 7.04
CA CYS A 339 21.05 -4.10 7.81
C CYS A 339 20.96 -4.61 9.26
N GLY A 340 19.93 -5.41 9.56
CA GLY A 340 19.81 -6.13 10.83
C GLY A 340 20.98 -7.08 11.05
N ASP A 341 21.31 -7.34 12.32
CA ASP A 341 22.35 -8.32 12.70
C ASP A 341 21.77 -9.73 12.89
N PHE A 342 20.46 -9.85 12.66
CA PHE A 342 19.70 -11.09 12.78
C PHE A 342 18.66 -11.15 11.65
N ASP A 343 18.81 -12.14 10.77
CA ASP A 343 17.97 -12.27 9.57
C ASP A 343 16.56 -12.82 9.85
N GLY A 344 16.30 -13.35 11.06
CA GLY A 344 15.03 -13.99 11.36
C GLY A 344 14.82 -15.31 10.64
N THR A 345 13.62 -15.87 10.79
CA THR A 345 13.19 -17.04 10.02
C THR A 345 12.61 -16.61 8.67
N CYS A 346 11.80 -15.55 8.61
CA CYS A 346 11.27 -15.03 7.35
C CYS A 346 12.27 -14.06 6.71
N PRO A 347 12.68 -14.26 5.44
CA PRO A 347 13.67 -13.40 4.79
C PRO A 347 13.15 -12.01 4.39
N VAL A 348 11.83 -11.77 4.48
CA VAL A 348 11.21 -10.51 4.06
C VAL A 348 11.03 -9.55 5.24
N CYS A 349 10.40 -10.00 6.34
CA CYS A 349 10.20 -9.15 7.53
C CYS A 349 11.21 -9.41 8.65
N HIS A 350 12.08 -10.42 8.47
CA HIS A 350 13.09 -10.83 9.45
C HIS A 350 12.49 -11.22 10.81
N GLY A 351 11.21 -11.66 10.80
CA GLY A 351 10.47 -12.12 11.95
C GLY A 351 10.55 -13.64 12.17
N ASN A 352 10.26 -14.06 13.40
CA ASN A 352 10.29 -15.48 13.81
C ASN A 352 8.89 -16.05 14.12
N LEU A 353 7.82 -15.26 13.97
CA LEU A 353 6.47 -15.75 14.23
C LEU A 353 5.93 -16.45 12.99
N MET A 354 5.68 -17.75 13.15
CA MET A 354 5.23 -18.64 12.08
C MET A 354 3.97 -19.38 12.50
N THR A 355 3.08 -19.63 11.54
CA THR A 355 1.92 -20.51 11.69
C THR A 355 2.15 -21.80 10.93
N ILE A 356 1.76 -22.93 11.50
CA ILE A 356 1.86 -24.24 10.84
C ILE A 356 0.47 -24.61 10.33
N ASP A 357 0.35 -24.88 9.03
CA ASP A 357 -0.87 -25.44 8.47
C ASP A 357 -0.76 -26.97 8.45
N ASN A 358 -1.53 -27.62 9.33
CA ASN A 358 -1.53 -29.08 9.44
C ASN A 358 -2.16 -29.79 8.22
N GLY A 359 -2.87 -29.07 7.34
CA GLY A 359 -3.50 -29.63 6.14
C GLY A 359 -2.62 -29.60 4.90
N ASP A 360 -1.64 -28.68 4.84
CA ASP A 360 -0.83 -28.39 3.65
C ASP A 360 0.67 -28.71 3.86
N GLU A 361 1.05 -29.22 5.05
CA GLU A 361 2.45 -29.47 5.46
C GLU A 361 3.37 -28.24 5.32
N THR A 362 2.79 -27.03 5.22
CA THR A 362 3.51 -25.76 5.06
C THR A 362 3.59 -24.98 6.37
N ILE A 363 4.60 -24.12 6.43
CA ILE A 363 4.73 -23.09 7.46
C ILE A 363 4.53 -21.72 6.80
N THR A 364 3.87 -20.79 7.47
CA THR A 364 3.54 -19.47 6.93
C THR A 364 4.04 -18.38 7.84
N CYS A 365 4.68 -17.35 7.27
CA CYS A 365 5.06 -16.18 8.04
C CYS A 365 3.82 -15.42 8.53
N ALA A 366 3.70 -15.20 9.84
CA ALA A 366 2.54 -14.52 10.41
C ALA A 366 2.41 -13.06 9.96
N ILE A 367 3.50 -12.43 9.51
CA ILE A 367 3.53 -11.03 9.03
C ILE A 367 3.55 -10.93 7.52
N CYS A 368 4.30 -11.76 6.81
CA CYS A 368 4.38 -11.64 5.35
C CYS A 368 3.32 -12.48 4.65
N GLY A 369 2.85 -13.58 5.24
CA GLY A 369 1.93 -14.50 4.58
C GLY A 369 2.58 -15.46 3.59
N ILE A 370 3.87 -15.31 3.31
CA ILE A 370 4.63 -16.23 2.46
C ILE A 370 4.68 -17.63 3.08
N LYS A 371 4.56 -18.66 2.23
CA LYS A 371 4.66 -20.06 2.64
C LYS A 371 6.09 -20.58 2.46
N GLY A 372 6.47 -21.47 3.34
CA GLY A 372 7.75 -22.17 3.31
C GLY A 372 7.58 -23.64 3.64
N SER A 373 8.63 -24.39 3.35
CA SER A 373 8.77 -25.79 3.75
C SER A 373 9.73 -25.91 4.93
N VAL A 374 9.52 -26.94 5.75
CA VAL A 374 10.35 -27.18 6.94
C VAL A 374 11.28 -28.35 6.69
N THR A 375 12.58 -28.11 6.81
CA THR A 375 13.61 -29.14 6.76
C THR A 375 14.29 -29.28 8.12
N VAL A 376 14.76 -30.48 8.44
CA VAL A 376 15.52 -30.74 9.68
C VAL A 376 16.88 -31.31 9.30
N GLU A 377 17.93 -30.52 9.50
CA GLU A 377 19.31 -30.87 9.20
C GLU A 377 20.15 -30.78 10.47
N ASP A 378 20.89 -31.84 10.81
CA ASP A 378 21.71 -31.92 12.03
C ASP A 378 20.97 -31.53 13.34
N GLY A 379 19.67 -31.83 13.41
CA GLY A 379 18.80 -31.51 14.56
C GLY A 379 18.41 -30.03 14.65
N LYS A 380 18.69 -29.23 13.62
CA LYS A 380 18.23 -27.85 13.49
C LYS A 380 17.09 -27.76 12.50
N ILE A 381 16.13 -26.89 12.81
CA ILE A 381 15.00 -26.58 11.93
C ILE A 381 15.45 -25.49 10.97
N HIS A 382 15.26 -25.75 9.68
CA HIS A 382 15.43 -24.80 8.60
C HIS A 382 14.06 -24.58 7.95
N VAL A 383 13.79 -23.33 7.56
CA VAL A 383 12.57 -22.97 6.85
C VAL A 383 12.97 -22.36 5.53
N ASP A 384 12.63 -23.05 4.45
CA ASP A 384 12.98 -22.68 3.09
C ASP A 384 11.76 -22.02 2.43
N PHE A 385 11.94 -20.79 1.95
CA PHE A 385 10.96 -20.03 1.21
C PHE A 385 11.40 -19.99 -0.25
N ALA A 386 10.57 -20.49 -1.16
CA ALA A 386 10.89 -20.47 -2.58
C ALA A 386 10.82 -19.04 -3.13
N ASP A 387 11.65 -18.70 -4.13
CA ASP A 387 11.71 -17.34 -4.68
C ASP A 387 10.37 -16.88 -5.26
N ASP A 388 9.59 -17.80 -5.84
CA ASP A 388 8.25 -17.58 -6.36
C ASP A 388 7.18 -17.44 -5.26
N GLU A 389 7.48 -17.77 -4.01
CA GLU A 389 6.63 -17.46 -2.85
C GLU A 389 6.87 -16.05 -2.31
N LEU A 390 8.05 -15.45 -2.53
CA LEU A 390 8.38 -14.14 -1.97
C LEU A 390 7.53 -13.01 -2.54
N ILE A 391 7.09 -13.14 -3.80
CA ILE A 391 6.20 -12.18 -4.47
C ILE A 391 4.81 -12.12 -3.81
N HIS A 392 4.39 -13.21 -3.16
CA HIS A 392 3.13 -13.33 -2.42
C HIS A 392 3.23 -12.79 -0.99
N SER A 393 4.33 -12.12 -0.66
CA SER A 393 4.40 -11.37 0.58
C SER A 393 3.38 -10.25 0.56
N ARG A 394 2.55 -10.16 1.59
CA ARG A 394 1.65 -9.03 1.78
C ARG A 394 2.38 -7.69 1.83
N LEU A 395 3.68 -7.67 2.11
CA LEU A 395 4.45 -6.42 2.07
C LEU A 395 4.68 -5.88 0.65
N THR A 396 4.38 -6.65 -0.41
CA THR A 396 4.46 -6.17 -1.80
C THR A 396 3.19 -5.42 -2.19
N LYS A 397 3.35 -4.39 -3.04
CA LYS A 397 2.21 -3.60 -3.54
C LYS A 397 1.23 -4.45 -4.36
N GLU A 398 1.75 -5.41 -5.13
CA GLU A 398 0.94 -6.31 -5.95
C GLU A 398 0.01 -7.17 -5.08
N GLU A 399 0.52 -7.77 -4.01
CA GLU A 399 -0.28 -8.61 -3.11
C GLU A 399 -1.30 -7.78 -2.31
N CYS A 400 -0.94 -6.55 -1.89
CA CYS A 400 -1.90 -5.61 -1.31
C CYS A 400 -3.07 -5.31 -2.26
N TRP A 401 -2.77 -5.15 -3.55
CA TRP A 401 -3.81 -4.91 -4.55
C TRP A 401 -4.70 -6.12 -4.78
N ILE A 402 -4.14 -7.33 -4.85
CA ILE A 402 -4.91 -8.58 -4.91
C ILE A 402 -5.86 -8.67 -3.72
N HIS A 403 -5.37 -8.42 -2.50
CA HIS A 403 -6.19 -8.41 -1.30
C HIS A 403 -7.35 -7.38 -1.38
N MET A 404 -7.08 -6.18 -1.91
CA MET A 404 -8.12 -5.17 -2.12
C MET A 404 -9.18 -5.66 -3.12
N GLN A 405 -8.79 -6.38 -4.18
CA GLN A 405 -9.73 -6.96 -5.15
C GLN A 405 -10.61 -8.03 -4.52
N GLU A 406 -10.06 -8.90 -3.65
CA GLU A 406 -10.84 -9.89 -2.89
C GLU A 406 -11.89 -9.21 -2.00
N ILE A 407 -11.52 -8.10 -1.34
CA ILE A 407 -12.45 -7.30 -0.55
C ILE A 407 -13.56 -6.72 -1.42
N MET A 408 -13.22 -6.17 -2.60
CA MET A 408 -14.20 -5.65 -3.55
C MET A 408 -15.18 -6.73 -4.02
N GLN A 409 -14.67 -7.93 -4.34
CA GLN A 409 -15.50 -9.08 -4.68
C GLN A 409 -16.45 -9.44 -3.53
N SER A 410 -15.98 -9.44 -2.28
CA SER A 410 -16.82 -9.70 -1.12
C SER A 410 -17.96 -8.68 -0.97
N PHE A 411 -17.72 -7.41 -1.30
CA PHE A 411 -18.77 -6.39 -1.33
C PHE A 411 -19.82 -6.65 -2.42
N GLU A 412 -19.41 -7.09 -3.61
CA GLU A 412 -20.31 -7.45 -4.70
C GLU A 412 -21.18 -8.66 -4.31
N GLU A 413 -20.56 -9.73 -3.81
CA GLU A 413 -21.25 -10.94 -3.32
C GLU A 413 -22.25 -10.60 -2.20
N PHE A 414 -21.87 -9.71 -1.27
CA PHE A 414 -22.78 -9.24 -0.22
C PHE A 414 -24.02 -8.55 -0.80
N GLY A 415 -23.86 -7.77 -1.88
CA GLY A 415 -24.98 -7.11 -2.57
C GLY A 415 -26.05 -8.10 -3.04
N GLU A 416 -25.64 -9.29 -3.50
CA GLU A 416 -26.55 -10.34 -3.97
C GLU A 416 -27.34 -11.01 -2.83
N ILE A 417 -26.73 -11.12 -1.64
CA ILE A 417 -27.31 -11.82 -0.49
C ILE A 417 -27.86 -10.89 0.61
N ALA A 418 -27.81 -9.56 0.41
CA ALA A 418 -28.10 -8.58 1.46
C ALA A 418 -29.48 -8.76 2.13
N GLU A 419 -30.52 -9.06 1.35
CA GLU A 419 -31.87 -9.29 1.88
C GLU A 419 -31.98 -10.60 2.67
N GLU A 420 -31.30 -11.66 2.22
CA GLU A 420 -31.22 -12.94 2.96
C GLU A 420 -30.47 -12.76 4.28
N VAL A 421 -29.37 -12.00 4.26
CA VAL A 421 -28.61 -11.66 5.47
C VAL A 421 -29.49 -10.90 6.46
N LYS A 422 -30.27 -9.89 6.02
CA LYS A 422 -31.23 -9.18 6.89
C LYS A 422 -32.27 -10.13 7.51
N ALA A 423 -32.78 -11.09 6.73
CA ALA A 423 -33.72 -12.09 7.24
C ALA A 423 -33.07 -13.01 8.29
N LYS A 424 -31.82 -13.47 8.06
CA LYS A 424 -31.05 -14.27 9.02
C LYS A 424 -30.67 -13.47 10.27
N GLU A 425 -30.41 -12.17 10.13
CA GLU A 425 -30.05 -11.27 11.23
C GLU A 425 -31.17 -11.20 12.29
N GLN A 426 -32.44 -11.33 11.88
CA GLN A 426 -33.58 -11.21 12.77
C GLN A 426 -33.49 -12.12 14.01
N LYS A 427 -33.03 -13.38 13.82
CA LYS A 427 -32.80 -14.33 14.94
C LYS A 427 -31.87 -13.74 16.02
N TYR A 428 -30.83 -13.01 15.61
CA TYR A 428 -29.87 -12.40 16.53
C TYR A 428 -30.41 -11.13 17.16
N ARG A 429 -31.22 -10.35 16.43
CA ARG A 429 -31.94 -9.19 16.98
C ARG A 429 -32.98 -9.59 18.04
N ASP A 430 -33.65 -10.72 17.83
CA ASP A 430 -34.64 -11.27 18.76
C ASP A 430 -33.98 -11.86 20.02
N TYR A 431 -32.72 -12.29 19.92
CA TYR A 431 -31.98 -12.85 21.04
C TYR A 431 -31.62 -11.76 22.07
N GLN A 432 -32.36 -11.73 23.17
CA GLN A 432 -32.13 -10.80 24.28
C GLN A 432 -30.94 -11.25 25.13
N VAL A 433 -29.76 -10.72 24.81
CA VAL A 433 -28.57 -10.84 25.67
C VAL A 433 -28.48 -9.64 26.62
N LYS A 434 -28.20 -9.88 27.90
CA LYS A 434 -27.96 -8.79 28.87
C LYS A 434 -26.62 -8.12 28.56
N ILE A 435 -26.67 -6.94 27.94
CA ILE A 435 -25.49 -6.10 27.73
C ILE A 435 -25.24 -5.30 29.02
N VAL A 436 -24.09 -5.51 29.65
CA VAL A 436 -23.63 -4.67 30.76
C VAL A 436 -23.18 -3.34 30.19
N LYS A 437 -23.82 -2.25 30.63
CA LYS A 437 -23.43 -0.88 30.27
C LYS A 437 -22.45 -0.35 31.33
N PRO A 438 -21.47 0.49 30.93
CA PRO A 438 -20.49 1.07 31.83
C PRO A 438 -21.09 1.93 32.94
#